data_AF-A0A239TLT0-F1
#
_entry.id   AF-A0A239TLT0-F1
#
_cell.length_a   1.000
_cell.length_b   1.000
_cell.length_c   1.000
_cell.angle_alpha   90.00
_cell.angle_beta   90.00
_cell.angle_gamma   90.00
#
_symmetry.space_group_name_H-M   'P 1'
#
loop_
_entity.id
_entity.type
_entity.pdbx_description
1 polymer ?
#
loop_
_entity_poly.entity_id
_entity_poly.type
_entity_poly.pdbx_seq_one_letter_code
_entity_poly.pdbx_strand_id
1 'polypeptide(L)'
;MQKLVFVLALMVVFSFNGFSVAAAHDYYGSTITAEQAAQADAIAKSIADEVMSNSAYTTDLQKVRAAAEIVTAYGAKCRYGNDENKYYRSPYGVFISGNMTCAGMVRAMGRVLDFMGYEYVHVNENEWSHQWITLYMDGKQGYIDPSVFPGGLAGYGEYRY
;
A
#
# COMPACT_ATOMS: atom_id res chain seq x y z
N MET A 1 18.42 40.59 40.00
CA MET A 1 17.83 40.75 38.64
C MET A 1 18.96 40.69 37.61
N GLN A 2 18.66 40.19 36.39
CA GLN A 2 19.53 39.93 35.22
C GLN A 2 20.41 38.66 35.31
N LYS A 3 19.89 37.49 34.91
CA LYS A 3 19.64 36.94 33.54
C LYS A 3 20.89 36.25 32.98
N LEU A 4 20.94 34.93 33.21
CA LEU A 4 21.83 33.96 32.57
C LEU A 4 21.49 33.89 31.07
N VAL A 5 22.46 34.11 30.20
CA VAL A 5 22.32 33.95 28.75
C VAL A 5 22.67 32.51 28.40
N PHE A 6 21.68 31.73 27.96
CA PHE A 6 21.90 30.43 27.35
C PHE A 6 22.31 30.63 25.89
N VAL A 7 23.51 30.19 25.54
CA VAL A 7 23.98 30.09 24.15
C VAL A 7 23.35 28.84 23.55
N LEU A 8 22.34 29.03 22.70
CA LEU A 8 21.73 27.98 21.89
C LEU A 8 22.65 27.70 20.70
N ALA A 9 23.24 26.50 20.66
CA ALA A 9 24.00 26.05 19.50
C ALA A 9 23.06 25.94 18.29
N LEU A 10 23.34 26.74 17.27
CA LEU A 10 22.67 26.75 15.98
C LEU A 10 23.03 25.46 15.23
N MET A 11 22.22 24.40 15.40
CA MET A 11 22.23 23.28 14.45
C MET A 11 21.63 23.77 13.14
N VAL A 12 22.50 23.92 12.15
CA VAL A 12 22.16 24.20 10.75
C VAL A 12 21.21 23.11 10.26
N VAL A 13 19.94 23.48 10.11
CA VAL A 13 18.94 22.65 9.41
C VAL A 13 19.30 22.70 7.93
N PHE A 14 19.94 21.65 7.41
CA PHE A 14 19.98 21.43 5.98
C PHE A 14 18.55 21.07 5.54
N SER A 15 17.86 22.07 4.99
CA SER A 15 16.60 21.87 4.25
C SER A 15 16.92 21.08 2.99
N PHE A 16 16.59 19.79 2.97
CA PHE A 16 16.43 19.06 1.73
C PHE A 16 15.08 19.46 1.13
N ASN A 17 15.16 20.03 -0.06
CA ASN A 17 14.02 20.46 -0.86
C ASN A 17 12.93 19.37 -0.96
N GLY A 18 11.71 19.71 -0.56
CA GLY A 18 10.51 19.35 -1.32
C GLY A 18 9.92 17.94 -1.22
N PHE A 19 10.31 17.08 -0.29
CA PHE A 19 9.52 15.87 -0.01
C PHE A 19 8.33 16.23 0.88
N SER A 20 7.18 16.50 0.26
CA SER A 20 5.90 16.32 0.94
C SER A 20 5.84 14.86 1.36
N VAL A 21 5.72 14.58 2.66
CA VAL A 21 5.18 13.28 3.08
C VAL A 21 3.86 13.15 2.34
N ALA A 22 3.75 12.20 1.40
CA ALA A 22 2.49 11.95 0.72
C ALA A 22 1.41 11.80 1.80
N ALA A 23 0.29 12.53 1.65
CA ALA A 23 -0.80 12.42 2.61
C ALA A 23 -1.16 10.93 2.75
N ALA A 24 -1.28 10.44 3.99
CA ALA A 24 -1.56 9.03 4.25
C ALA A 24 -2.83 8.60 3.48
N HIS A 25 -2.75 7.49 2.76
CA HIS A 25 -3.88 6.95 1.99
C HIS A 25 -5.02 6.54 2.94
N ASP A 26 -6.27 6.82 2.56
CA ASP A 26 -7.45 6.36 3.31
C ASP A 26 -7.86 4.94 2.87
N TYR A 27 -7.47 3.96 3.68
CA TYR A 27 -7.75 2.55 3.43
C TYR A 27 -9.08 2.04 3.99
N TYR A 28 -9.54 2.67 5.07
CA TYR A 28 -10.53 2.08 5.96
C TYR A 28 -11.83 2.89 6.03
N GLY A 29 -11.80 4.16 5.62
CA GLY A 29 -12.96 5.04 5.68
C GLY A 29 -13.59 5.08 7.08
N SER A 30 -14.90 5.29 7.14
CA SER A 30 -15.63 5.42 8.40
C SER A 30 -16.37 4.16 8.86
N THR A 31 -16.38 3.08 8.05
CA THR A 31 -17.19 1.88 8.34
C THR A 31 -16.38 0.74 8.93
N ILE A 32 -15.05 0.75 8.78
CA ILE A 32 -14.15 -0.22 9.39
C ILE A 32 -13.78 0.28 10.79
N THR A 33 -13.91 -0.57 11.81
CA THR A 33 -13.49 -0.23 13.18
C THR A 33 -11.96 -0.22 13.31
N ALA A 34 -11.44 0.45 14.34
CA ALA A 34 -10.01 0.42 14.63
C ALA A 34 -9.46 -1.00 14.86
N GLU A 35 -10.25 -1.88 15.47
CA GLU A 35 -9.87 -3.28 15.67
C GLU A 35 -9.79 -4.05 14.35
N GLN A 36 -10.78 -3.88 13.47
CA GLN A 36 -10.78 -4.47 12.13
C GLN A 36 -9.61 -3.96 11.28
N ALA A 37 -9.34 -2.65 11.34
CA ALA A 37 -8.18 -2.05 10.69
C ALA A 37 -6.87 -2.65 11.23
N ALA A 38 -6.73 -2.81 12.55
CA ALA A 38 -5.56 -3.42 13.16
C ALA A 38 -5.34 -4.88 12.75
N GLN A 39 -6.42 -5.67 12.60
CA GLN A 39 -6.35 -7.04 12.09
C GLN A 39 -5.83 -7.09 10.64
N ALA A 40 -6.35 -6.22 9.78
CA ALA A 40 -5.91 -6.13 8.38
C ALA A 40 -4.47 -5.62 8.28
N ASP A 41 -4.10 -4.61 9.08
CA ASP A 41 -2.75 -4.07 9.17
C ASP A 41 -1.73 -5.11 9.65
N ALA A 42 -2.10 -5.98 10.59
CA ALA A 42 -1.23 -7.06 11.04
C ALA A 42 -0.86 -8.01 9.89
N ILE A 43 -1.83 -8.35 9.02
CA ILE A 43 -1.59 -9.17 7.83
C ILE A 43 -0.73 -8.41 6.82
N ALA A 44 -1.09 -7.17 6.50
CA ALA A 44 -0.34 -6.35 5.56
C ALA A 44 1.13 -6.18 5.98
N LYS A 45 1.36 -5.92 7.27
CA LYS A 45 2.70 -5.82 7.85
C LYS A 45 3.43 -7.16 7.78
N SER A 46 2.77 -8.28 8.09
CA SER A 46 3.39 -9.61 8.00
C SER A 46 3.87 -9.91 6.58
N ILE A 47 3.08 -9.56 5.56
CA ILE A 47 3.46 -9.72 4.15
C ILE A 47 4.67 -8.84 3.83
N ALA A 48 4.64 -7.58 4.25
CA ALA A 48 5.77 -6.65 4.06
C ALA A 48 7.05 -7.17 4.72
N ASP A 49 6.98 -7.61 5.98
CA ASP A 49 8.14 -8.16 6.71
C ASP A 49 8.70 -9.42 6.03
N GLU A 50 7.84 -10.33 5.58
CA GLU A 50 8.23 -11.55 4.85
C GLU A 50 8.99 -11.20 3.56
N VAL A 51 8.41 -10.33 2.73
CA VAL A 51 9.00 -9.93 1.45
C VAL A 51 10.30 -9.15 1.65
N MET A 52 10.34 -8.22 2.61
CA MET A 52 11.48 -7.33 2.81
C MET A 52 12.65 -8.02 3.51
N SER A 53 12.40 -9.09 4.26
CA SER A 53 13.46 -9.90 4.89
C SER A 53 14.08 -10.94 3.96
N ASN A 54 13.47 -11.20 2.79
CA ASN A 54 13.95 -12.19 1.84
C ASN A 54 15.14 -11.64 1.02
N SER A 55 16.35 -12.07 1.38
CA SER A 55 17.59 -11.65 0.72
C SER A 55 17.78 -12.17 -0.71
N ALA A 56 16.94 -13.11 -1.17
CA ALA A 56 16.95 -13.56 -2.56
C ALA A 56 16.34 -12.51 -3.53
N TYR A 57 15.52 -11.58 -3.02
CA TYR A 57 14.98 -10.49 -3.81
C TYR A 57 15.97 -9.32 -3.87
N THR A 58 16.63 -9.18 -4.99
CA THR A 58 17.70 -8.19 -5.21
C THR A 58 17.23 -6.93 -5.94
N THR A 59 15.97 -6.90 -6.38
CA THR A 59 15.33 -5.75 -7.06
C THR A 59 14.00 -5.40 -6.38
N ASP A 60 13.58 -4.14 -6.50
CA ASP A 60 12.26 -3.70 -6.05
C ASP A 60 11.15 -4.46 -6.78
N LEU A 61 11.29 -4.67 -8.09
CA LEU A 61 10.31 -5.41 -8.87
C LEU A 61 10.10 -6.84 -8.37
N GLN A 62 11.16 -7.53 -7.92
CA GLN A 62 11.00 -8.87 -7.32
C GLN A 62 10.20 -8.83 -6.02
N LYS A 63 10.50 -7.86 -5.15
CA LYS A 63 9.79 -7.68 -3.88
C LYS A 63 8.32 -7.34 -4.12
N VAL A 64 8.06 -6.37 -4.98
CA VAL A 64 6.70 -5.92 -5.32
C VAL A 64 5.89 -7.03 -6.00
N ARG A 65 6.50 -7.84 -6.87
CA ARG A 65 5.85 -9.02 -7.45
C ARG A 65 5.49 -10.06 -6.40
N ALA A 66 6.40 -10.36 -5.49
CA ALA A 66 6.13 -11.30 -4.41
C ALA A 66 4.97 -10.82 -3.51
N ALA A 67 4.97 -9.54 -3.14
CA ALA A 67 3.87 -8.94 -2.39
C ALA A 67 2.53 -9.02 -3.16
N ALA A 68 2.53 -8.67 -4.45
CA ALA A 68 1.35 -8.74 -5.30
C ALA A 68 0.81 -10.17 -5.42
N GLU A 69 1.68 -11.16 -5.56
CA GLU A 69 1.31 -12.58 -5.60
C GLU A 69 0.62 -13.02 -4.31
N ILE A 70 1.16 -12.65 -3.15
CA ILE A 70 0.58 -12.97 -1.85
C ILE A 70 -0.79 -12.29 -1.68
N VAL A 71 -0.91 -10.99 -1.97
CA VAL A 71 -2.19 -10.25 -1.88
C VAL A 71 -3.23 -10.85 -2.82
N THR A 72 -2.83 -11.20 -4.04
CA THR A 72 -3.70 -11.88 -5.01
C THR A 72 -4.16 -13.24 -4.49
N ALA A 73 -3.31 -13.99 -3.78
CA ALA A 73 -3.72 -15.26 -3.17
C ALA A 73 -4.76 -15.10 -2.05
N TYR A 74 -4.81 -13.97 -1.35
CA TYR A 74 -5.92 -13.63 -0.44
C TYR A 74 -7.18 -13.29 -1.24
N GLY A 75 -7.07 -12.42 -2.25
CA GLY A 75 -8.19 -12.03 -3.10
C GLY A 75 -8.87 -13.20 -3.82
N ALA A 76 -8.10 -14.21 -4.22
CA ALA A 76 -8.60 -15.39 -4.93
C ALA A 76 -9.58 -16.23 -4.08
N LYS A 77 -9.57 -16.06 -2.75
CA LYS A 77 -10.46 -16.73 -1.80
C LYS A 77 -11.73 -15.91 -1.50
N CYS A 78 -11.77 -14.66 -1.97
CA CYS A 78 -12.85 -13.73 -1.67
C CYS A 78 -13.99 -13.86 -2.67
N ARG A 79 -15.19 -13.49 -2.24
CA ARG A 79 -16.31 -13.18 -3.14
C ARG A 79 -16.07 -11.79 -3.74
N TYR A 80 -16.28 -11.65 -5.05
CA TYR A 80 -16.28 -10.35 -5.71
C TYR A 80 -17.67 -9.70 -5.60
N GLY A 81 -17.75 -8.49 -5.07
CA GLY A 81 -19.00 -7.70 -5.05
C GLY A 81 -19.18 -6.83 -3.81
N ASN A 82 -20.26 -6.06 -3.81
CA ASN A 82 -20.53 -5.07 -2.77
C ASN A 82 -21.13 -5.69 -1.50
N ASP A 83 -21.00 -5.00 -0.38
CA ASP A 83 -21.68 -5.28 0.90
C ASP A 83 -22.06 -3.98 1.62
N GLU A 84 -23.02 -4.06 2.55
CA GLU A 84 -23.54 -2.92 3.30
C GLU A 84 -22.48 -2.23 4.18
N ASN A 85 -21.52 -3.00 4.69
CA ASN A 85 -20.46 -2.50 5.57
C ASN A 85 -19.29 -1.88 4.78
N LYS A 86 -19.34 -1.93 3.45
CA LYS A 86 -18.30 -1.45 2.53
C LYS A 86 -16.95 -2.13 2.75
N TYR A 87 -16.94 -3.38 3.20
CA TYR A 87 -15.71 -4.16 3.37
C TYR A 87 -15.03 -4.42 2.02
N TYR A 88 -15.83 -4.60 0.96
CA TYR A 88 -15.37 -4.87 -0.41
C TYR A 88 -14.35 -3.89 -0.99
N ARG A 89 -14.17 -2.72 -0.38
CA ARG A 89 -13.27 -1.66 -0.83
C ARG A 89 -12.20 -1.31 0.21
N SER A 90 -11.81 -2.25 1.07
CA SER A 90 -10.77 -2.04 2.09
C SER A 90 -9.82 -3.25 2.21
N PRO A 91 -8.64 -3.09 2.84
CA PRO A 91 -7.76 -4.21 3.18
C PRO A 91 -8.46 -5.26 4.04
N TYR A 92 -9.37 -4.84 4.93
CA TYR A 92 -10.15 -5.76 5.76
C TYR A 92 -11.03 -6.70 4.92
N GLY A 93 -11.61 -6.19 3.82
CA GLY A 93 -12.37 -7.01 2.88
C GLY A 93 -11.57 -8.16 2.28
N VAL A 94 -10.33 -7.86 1.88
CA VAL A 94 -9.41 -8.80 1.22
C VAL A 94 -8.80 -9.78 2.21
N PHE A 95 -8.30 -9.28 3.35
CA PHE A 95 -7.51 -10.10 4.27
C PHE A 95 -8.34 -10.86 5.32
N ILE A 96 -9.53 -10.35 5.68
CA ILE A 96 -10.32 -10.88 6.80
C ILE A 96 -11.72 -11.31 6.37
N SER A 97 -12.52 -10.42 5.79
CA SER A 97 -13.96 -10.67 5.61
C SER A 97 -14.32 -11.53 4.40
N GLY A 98 -13.41 -11.69 3.44
CA GLY A 98 -13.63 -12.49 2.24
C GLY A 98 -14.59 -11.85 1.22
N ASN A 99 -14.73 -10.51 1.21
CA ASN A 99 -15.52 -9.78 0.21
C ASN A 99 -14.68 -8.63 -0.35
N MET A 100 -14.55 -8.54 -1.67
CA MET A 100 -13.66 -7.57 -2.31
C MET A 100 -14.14 -7.10 -3.68
N THR A 101 -13.51 -6.03 -4.15
CA THR A 101 -13.54 -5.50 -5.52
C THR A 101 -12.12 -5.07 -5.89
N CYS A 102 -11.88 -4.61 -7.13
CA CYS A 102 -10.57 -4.05 -7.50
C CYS A 102 -10.12 -2.92 -6.56
N ALA A 103 -11.06 -2.08 -6.09
CA ALA A 103 -10.80 -1.03 -5.11
C ALA A 103 -10.27 -1.56 -3.77
N GLY A 104 -10.77 -2.72 -3.34
CA GLY A 104 -10.31 -3.41 -2.13
C GLY A 104 -8.93 -4.04 -2.34
N MET A 105 -8.72 -4.71 -3.48
CA MET A 105 -7.43 -5.31 -3.85
C MET A 105 -6.31 -4.27 -3.92
N VAL A 106 -6.57 -3.12 -4.55
CA VAL A 106 -5.59 -2.04 -4.66
C VAL A 106 -5.28 -1.44 -3.30
N ARG A 107 -6.27 -1.22 -2.44
CA ARG A 107 -6.02 -0.74 -1.07
C ARG A 107 -5.27 -1.74 -0.21
N ALA A 108 -5.58 -3.03 -0.33
CA ALA A 108 -4.84 -4.09 0.35
C ALA A 108 -3.37 -4.10 -0.06
N MET A 109 -3.10 -4.04 -1.37
CA MET A 109 -1.74 -3.96 -1.90
C MET A 109 -1.04 -2.66 -1.50
N GLY A 110 -1.72 -1.52 -1.60
CA GLY A 110 -1.21 -0.22 -1.17
C GLY A 110 -0.80 -0.21 0.30
N ARG A 111 -1.60 -0.84 1.16
CA ARG A 111 -1.26 -0.95 2.59
C ARG A 111 -0.01 -1.79 2.84
N VAL A 112 0.20 -2.85 2.06
CA VAL A 112 1.46 -3.63 2.10
C VAL A 112 2.64 -2.76 1.64
N LEU A 113 2.47 -1.97 0.57
CA LEU A 113 3.51 -1.06 0.07
C LEU A 113 3.91 0.01 1.08
N ASP A 114 2.95 0.59 1.83
CA ASP A 114 3.27 1.52 2.92
C ASP A 114 4.22 0.89 3.95
N PHE A 115 3.94 -0.36 4.36
CA PHE A 115 4.79 -1.06 5.31
C PHE A 115 6.14 -1.47 4.71
N MET A 116 6.20 -1.69 3.40
CA MET A 116 7.46 -1.91 2.68
C MET A 116 8.26 -0.62 2.44
N GLY A 117 7.64 0.55 2.60
CA GLY A 117 8.26 1.87 2.43
C GLY A 117 8.24 2.40 0.99
N TYR A 118 7.31 1.95 0.14
CA TYR A 118 7.16 2.46 -1.23
C TYR A 118 6.14 3.59 -1.29
N GLU A 119 6.47 4.66 -2.02
CA GLU A 119 5.51 5.67 -2.46
C GLU A 119 4.77 5.17 -3.71
N TYR A 120 3.47 5.42 -3.78
CA TYR A 120 2.66 4.97 -4.91
C TYR A 120 1.43 5.87 -5.14
N VAL A 121 0.79 5.70 -6.30
CA VAL A 121 -0.47 6.34 -6.65
C VAL A 121 -1.51 5.26 -6.93
N HIS A 122 -2.65 5.38 -6.26
CA HIS A 122 -3.86 4.60 -6.54
C HIS A 122 -4.55 5.23 -7.75
N VAL A 123 -4.51 4.55 -8.89
CA VAL A 123 -5.14 5.04 -10.12
C VAL A 123 -6.63 4.69 -10.12
N ASN A 124 -7.45 5.67 -10.54
CA ASN A 124 -8.91 5.61 -10.56
C ASN A 124 -9.53 5.40 -9.17
N GLU A 125 -8.88 5.92 -8.12
CA GLU A 125 -9.38 5.77 -6.76
C GLU A 125 -10.79 6.35 -6.62
N ASN A 126 -11.71 5.53 -6.09
CA ASN A 126 -13.14 5.87 -5.90
C ASN A 126 -13.95 6.07 -7.19
N GLU A 127 -13.41 5.69 -8.34
CA GLU A 127 -14.14 5.68 -9.60
C GLU A 127 -14.76 4.31 -9.90
N TRP A 128 -15.86 4.30 -10.67
CA TRP A 128 -16.45 3.07 -11.21
C TRP A 128 -15.72 2.62 -12.49
N SER A 129 -14.42 2.39 -12.35
CA SER A 129 -13.51 1.95 -13.40
C SER A 129 -12.49 0.98 -12.80
N HIS A 130 -11.73 0.29 -13.64
CA HIS A 130 -10.67 -0.60 -13.16
C HIS A 130 -9.62 0.20 -12.38
N GLN A 131 -9.14 -0.34 -11.26
CA GLN A 131 -8.23 0.35 -10.34
C GLN A 131 -6.91 -0.43 -10.26
N TRP A 132 -5.79 0.28 -10.23
CA TRP A 132 -4.45 -0.29 -10.12
C TRP A 132 -3.50 0.69 -9.40
N ILE A 133 -2.24 0.30 -9.24
CA ILE A 133 -1.18 1.11 -8.63
C ILE A 133 -0.14 1.49 -9.68
N THR A 134 0.32 2.74 -9.64
CA THR A 134 1.59 3.15 -10.27
C THR A 134 2.58 3.58 -9.21
N LEU A 135 3.85 3.21 -9.38
CA LEU A 135 4.91 3.48 -8.42
C LEU A 135 6.28 3.55 -9.11
N TYR A 136 7.30 4.01 -8.39
CA TYR A 136 8.69 3.98 -8.86
C TYR A 136 9.44 2.80 -8.22
N MET A 137 10.09 1.97 -9.04
CA MET A 137 10.84 0.77 -8.63
C MET A 137 12.15 0.73 -9.41
N ASP A 138 13.26 0.41 -8.75
CA ASP A 138 14.56 0.21 -9.43
C ASP A 138 14.95 1.39 -10.36
N GLY A 139 14.61 2.61 -9.94
CA GLY A 139 14.88 3.82 -10.71
C GLY A 139 13.99 4.02 -11.95
N LYS A 140 12.86 3.31 -12.07
CA LYS A 140 11.93 3.36 -13.21
C LYS A 140 10.47 3.42 -12.75
N GLN A 141 9.62 4.04 -13.55
CA GLN A 141 8.17 3.91 -13.37
C GLN A 141 7.74 2.46 -13.60
N GLY A 142 6.80 1.99 -12.79
CA GLY A 142 6.15 0.71 -12.94
C GLY A 142 4.72 0.74 -12.45
N TYR A 143 4.11 -0.44 -12.43
CA TYR A 143 2.72 -0.63 -12.08
C TYR A 143 2.50 -1.93 -11.32
N ILE A 144 1.38 -2.00 -10.62
CA ILE A 144 0.86 -3.21 -9.97
C ILE A 144 -0.65 -3.26 -10.18
N ASP A 145 -1.14 -4.38 -10.70
CA ASP A 145 -2.54 -4.75 -10.69
C ASP A 145 -2.73 -6.03 -9.87
N PRO A 146 -3.15 -5.90 -8.59
CA PRO A 146 -3.39 -7.05 -7.72
C PRO A 146 -4.70 -7.77 -8.04
N SER A 147 -5.51 -7.26 -9.00
CA SER A 147 -6.78 -7.87 -9.41
C SER A 147 -6.64 -8.82 -10.60
N VAL A 148 -5.42 -9.02 -11.13
CA VAL A 148 -5.13 -10.05 -12.14
C VAL A 148 -4.86 -11.38 -11.46
N PHE A 149 -5.75 -12.35 -11.66
CA PHE A 149 -5.66 -13.67 -11.03
C PHE A 149 -5.25 -14.77 -12.02
N PRO A 150 -4.44 -15.76 -11.60
CA PRO A 150 -3.65 -15.81 -10.37
C PRO A 150 -2.36 -14.98 -10.47
N GLY A 151 -1.73 -14.70 -9.33
CA GLY A 151 -0.36 -14.19 -9.23
C GLY A 151 -0.19 -12.67 -9.21
N GLY A 152 -1.21 -11.89 -9.56
CA GLY A 152 -1.09 -10.45 -9.70
C GLY A 152 -0.24 -10.07 -10.90
N LEU A 153 -0.31 -8.81 -11.32
CA LEU A 153 0.54 -8.30 -12.39
C LEU A 153 1.37 -7.14 -11.88
N ALA A 154 2.68 -7.24 -11.95
CA ALA A 154 3.58 -6.12 -11.69
C ALA A 154 4.72 -6.07 -12.70
N GLY A 155 5.08 -4.86 -13.12
CA GLY A 155 6.07 -4.64 -14.16
C GLY A 155 6.56 -3.21 -14.24
N TYR A 156 7.56 -3.00 -15.10
CA TYR A 156 8.02 -1.67 -15.46
C TYR A 156 7.17 -1.08 -16.58
N GLY A 157 7.20 0.25 -16.68
CA GLY A 157 6.51 1.02 -17.70
C GLY A 157 5.10 1.43 -17.28
N GLU A 158 4.34 1.91 -18.26
CA GLU A 158 2.94 2.26 -18.08
C GLU A 158 2.06 1.00 -18.06
N TYR A 159 1.03 1.03 -17.21
CA TYR A 159 0.00 0.01 -17.23
C TYR A 159 -0.83 0.15 -18.52
N ARG A 160 -0.93 -0.92 -19.30
CA ARG A 160 -1.74 -0.96 -20.52
C ARG A 160 -3.00 -1.78 -20.25
N TYR A 161 -4.11 -1.06 -20.13
CA TYR A 161 -5.46 -1.62 -20.06
C TYR A 161 -6.01 -1.89 -21.46
#